data_AF-A0A177G5X3-F1
#
_entry.id   AF-A0A177G5X3-F1
#
_cell.length_a   1.000
_cell.length_b   1.000
_cell.length_c   1.000
_cell.angle_alpha   90.00
_cell.angle_beta   90.00
_cell.angle_gamma   90.00
#
_symmetry.space_group_name_H-M   'P 1'
#
loop_
_entity.id
_entity.type
_entity.pdbx_description
1 polymer ?
#
loop_
_entity_poly.entity_id
_entity_poly.type
_entity_poly.pdbx_seq_one_letter_code
_entity_poly.pdbx_strand_id
1 'polypeptide(L)'
;MQHVAAKIASTGNQRIMLCERGTSFGYNTLINDMRGLPIMAQTGYPVVYDATHSVQQPGGLGGSSGGQREFAPILSRAALAIGVAALFIETHEDPDHAPSDGPNMLPIKSLPALLKQFCEIDQLIKARG
;
A
#
# COMPACT_ATOMS: atom_id res chain seq x y z
N MET A 1 -4.74 4.52 14.36
CA MET A 1 -3.26 4.43 14.49
C MET A 1 -2.65 5.31 15.59
N GLN A 2 -3.33 6.35 16.09
CA GLN A 2 -2.78 7.29 17.09
C GLN A 2 -2.11 6.62 18.31
N HIS A 3 -2.75 5.63 18.95
CA HIS A 3 -2.18 4.97 20.12
C HIS A 3 -0.92 4.15 19.81
N VAL A 4 -0.86 3.50 18.65
CA VAL A 4 0.33 2.73 18.22
C VAL A 4 1.51 3.67 18.01
N ALA A 5 1.27 4.79 17.31
CA ALA A 5 2.29 5.80 17.09
C ALA A 5 2.77 6.44 18.41
N ALA A 6 1.84 6.81 19.30
CA ALA A 6 2.16 7.37 20.61
C ALA A 6 2.99 6.42 21.48
N LYS A 7 2.74 5.11 21.41
CA LYS A 7 3.51 4.09 22.13
C LYS A 7 4.95 3.99 21.64
N ILE A 8 5.20 4.14 20.34
CA ILE A 8 6.56 4.16 19.81
C ILE A 8 7.24 5.48 20.21
N ALA A 9 6.52 6.59 20.02
CA ALA A 9 6.98 7.94 20.36
C ALA A 9 7.35 8.10 21.84
N SER A 10 6.64 7.44 22.75
CA SER A 10 6.92 7.51 24.21
C SER A 10 8.25 6.89 24.61
N THR A 11 8.87 6.08 23.73
CA THR A 11 10.23 5.56 23.92
C THR A 11 11.32 6.53 23.44
N GLY A 12 10.94 7.73 22.97
CA GLY A 12 11.83 8.72 22.37
C GLY A 12 12.04 8.54 20.86
N ASN A 13 11.44 7.52 20.24
CA ASN A 13 11.57 7.28 18.81
C ASN A 13 10.47 8.00 18.00
N GLN A 14 10.83 9.08 17.32
CA GLN A 14 9.91 9.84 16.44
C GLN A 14 10.00 9.43 14.96
N ARG A 15 10.86 8.47 14.60
CA ARG A 15 11.00 7.97 13.22
C ARG A 15 9.95 6.90 12.95
N ILE A 16 8.71 7.34 12.76
CA ILE A 16 7.54 6.48 12.62
C ILE A 16 6.93 6.70 11.23
N MET A 17 6.51 5.61 10.59
CA MET A 17 5.68 5.63 9.38
C MET A 17 4.46 4.74 9.64
N LEU A 18 3.30 5.11 9.08
CA LEU A 18 2.05 4.36 9.20
C LEU A 18 1.67 3.77 7.85
N CYS A 19 1.53 2.46 7.75
CA CYS A 19 1.27 1.78 6.47
C CYS A 19 -0.18 1.28 6.40
N GLU A 20 -0.95 1.75 5.41
CA GLU A 20 -2.23 1.17 5.01
C GLU A 20 -1.99 -0.06 4.12
N ARG A 21 -2.69 -1.17 4.39
CA ARG A 21 -2.51 -2.44 3.66
C ARG A 21 -3.81 -3.24 3.49
N GLY A 22 -4.95 -2.56 3.56
CA GLY A 22 -6.29 -3.12 3.48
C GLY A 22 -6.88 -3.46 4.86
N THR A 23 -8.21 -3.36 4.94
CA THR A 23 -9.01 -3.76 6.10
C THR A 23 -9.89 -4.96 5.72
N SER A 24 -10.01 -5.94 6.62
CA SER A 24 -10.87 -7.11 6.41
C SER A 24 -12.30 -6.71 6.04
N PHE A 25 -12.81 -7.29 4.95
CA PHE A 25 -14.17 -7.05 4.47
C PHE A 25 -14.87 -8.37 4.19
N GLY A 26 -15.50 -8.92 5.22
CA GLY A 26 -16.02 -10.28 5.16
C GLY A 26 -14.90 -11.32 5.11
N TYR A 27 -15.14 -12.43 4.42
CA TYR A 27 -14.17 -13.52 4.30
C TYR A 27 -13.28 -13.36 3.07
N ASN A 28 -11.99 -13.64 3.26
CA ASN A 28 -10.98 -13.74 2.20
C ASN A 28 -10.85 -12.49 1.30
N THR A 29 -11.28 -11.33 1.79
CA THR A 29 -11.31 -10.08 1.03
C THR A 29 -10.83 -8.92 1.90
N LEU A 30 -10.06 -8.02 1.30
CA LEU A 30 -9.68 -6.74 1.87
C LEU A 30 -10.35 -5.61 1.10
N ILE A 31 -10.72 -4.54 1.81
CA ILE A 31 -11.12 -3.27 1.23
C ILE A 31 -10.17 -2.17 1.70
N ASN A 32 -9.94 -1.19 0.83
CA ASN A 32 -9.15 -0.02 1.13
C ASN A 32 -10.09 1.16 1.36
N ASP A 33 -10.32 1.51 2.62
CA ASP A 33 -11.02 2.75 2.94
C ASP A 33 -10.07 3.93 2.76
N MET A 34 -10.15 4.56 1.59
CA MET A 34 -9.29 5.67 1.21
C MET A 34 -9.41 6.89 2.14
N ARG A 35 -10.48 7.00 2.93
CA ARG A 35 -10.61 8.02 3.99
C ARG A 35 -9.61 7.80 5.13
N GLY A 36 -9.17 6.55 5.31
CA GLY A 36 -8.19 6.18 6.33
C GLY A 36 -6.83 6.86 6.15
N LEU A 37 -6.43 7.14 4.91
CA LEU A 37 -5.15 7.78 4.60
C LEU A 37 -5.03 9.19 5.23
N PRO A 38 -5.93 10.15 4.96
CA PRO A 38 -5.87 11.46 5.61
C PRO A 38 -6.15 11.40 7.12
N ILE A 39 -6.97 10.46 7.58
CA ILE A 39 -7.21 10.26 9.03
C ILE A 39 -5.91 9.82 9.73
N MET A 40 -5.14 8.89 9.15
CA MET A 40 -3.84 8.50 9.67
C MET A 40 -2.84 9.65 9.64
N ALA A 41 -2.85 10.47 8.58
CA ALA A 41 -1.95 11.61 8.46
C ALA A 41 -2.13 12.66 9.58
N GLN A 42 -3.32 12.74 10.21
CA GLN A 42 -3.57 13.61 11.37
C GLN A 42 -2.67 13.28 12.57
N THR A 43 -2.03 12.11 12.62
CA THR A 43 -1.03 11.83 13.66
C THR A 43 0.28 12.60 13.47
N GLY A 44 0.47 13.28 12.34
CA GLY A 44 1.70 14.00 12.00
C GLY A 44 2.85 13.13 11.49
N TYR A 45 2.61 11.83 11.29
CA TYR A 45 3.62 10.89 10.78
C TYR A 45 3.37 10.56 9.30
N PRO A 46 4.43 10.31 8.50
CA PRO A 46 4.29 9.88 7.11
C PRO A 46 3.39 8.65 6.96
N VAL A 47 2.43 8.74 6.02
CA VAL A 47 1.55 7.63 5.66
C VAL A 47 2.08 6.95 4.39
N VAL A 48 2.23 5.63 4.47
CA VAL A 48 2.63 4.75 3.38
C VAL A 48 1.39 3.97 2.93
N TYR A 49 1.25 3.76 1.63
CA TYR A 49 0.24 2.86 1.08
C TYR A 49 0.92 1.61 0.49
N ASP A 50 0.59 0.44 1.01
CA ASP A 50 1.04 -0.85 0.52
C ASP A 50 0.20 -1.29 -0.67
N ALA A 51 0.71 -1.06 -1.87
CA ALA A 51 -0.02 -1.34 -3.10
C ALA A 51 -0.31 -2.83 -3.31
N THR A 52 0.63 -3.70 -2.92
CA THR A 52 0.59 -5.13 -3.24
C THR A 52 -0.24 -5.90 -2.23
N HIS A 53 -0.08 -5.65 -0.94
CA HIS A 53 -0.86 -6.36 0.06
C HIS A 53 -2.30 -5.84 0.21
N SER A 54 -2.57 -4.61 -0.23
CA SER A 54 -3.92 -4.07 -0.28
C SER A 54 -4.85 -4.77 -1.26
N VAL A 55 -4.31 -5.57 -2.19
CA VAL A 55 -5.07 -6.37 -3.16
C VAL A 55 -5.01 -7.87 -2.88
N GLN A 56 -4.51 -8.24 -1.70
CA GLN A 56 -4.45 -9.62 -1.23
C GLN A 56 -5.84 -10.18 -0.95
N GLN A 57 -6.01 -11.47 -1.22
CA GLN A 57 -7.16 -12.27 -0.80
C GLN A 57 -6.72 -13.25 0.29
N PRO A 58 -6.84 -12.89 1.59
CA PRO A 58 -6.29 -13.69 2.68
C PRO A 58 -6.91 -15.10 2.70
N GLY A 59 -6.09 -16.15 2.62
CA GLY A 59 -6.57 -17.53 2.57
C GLY A 59 -7.41 -17.89 1.34
N GLY A 60 -7.41 -17.07 0.29
CA GLY A 60 -8.24 -17.25 -0.90
C GLY A 60 -7.92 -18.49 -1.74
N LEU A 61 -6.79 -19.17 -1.48
CA LEU A 61 -6.37 -20.40 -2.18
C LEU A 61 -6.42 -21.64 -1.28
N GLY A 62 -7.14 -21.61 -0.15
CA GLY A 62 -7.34 -22.74 0.76
C GLY A 62 -6.15 -23.06 1.67
N GLY A 63 -4.91 -22.99 1.17
CA GLY A 63 -3.67 -23.18 1.95
C GLY A 63 -2.69 -22.00 1.89
N SER A 64 -2.97 -21.01 1.03
CA SER A 64 -2.17 -19.80 0.86
C SER A 64 -3.06 -18.59 0.53
N SER A 65 -2.48 -17.40 0.51
CA SER A 65 -3.19 -16.19 0.09
C SER A 65 -3.26 -16.08 -1.42
N GLY A 66 -4.42 -15.68 -1.93
CA GLY A 66 -4.56 -15.21 -3.30
C GLY A 66 -4.23 -13.72 -3.42
N GLY A 67 -4.50 -13.15 -4.58
CA GLY A 67 -4.21 -11.75 -4.87
C GLY A 67 -4.74 -11.33 -6.23
N GLN A 68 -4.95 -10.02 -6.39
CA GLN A 68 -5.42 -9.42 -7.63
C GLN A 68 -4.48 -8.28 -8.04
N ARG A 69 -3.23 -8.63 -8.39
CA ARG A 69 -2.16 -7.67 -8.74
C ARG A 69 -2.56 -6.64 -9.80
N GLU A 70 -3.53 -6.96 -10.66
CA GLU A 70 -4.08 -6.03 -11.65
C GLU A 70 -4.67 -4.76 -11.03
N PHE A 71 -5.12 -4.81 -9.77
CA PHE A 71 -5.65 -3.66 -9.05
C PHE A 71 -4.58 -2.85 -8.32
N ALA A 72 -3.37 -3.38 -8.10
CA ALA A 72 -2.32 -2.66 -7.36
C ALA A 72 -1.96 -1.30 -8.01
N PRO A 73 -1.79 -1.19 -9.34
CA PRO A 73 -1.56 0.10 -9.98
C PRO A 73 -2.77 1.04 -9.91
N ILE A 74 -3.99 0.48 -9.95
CA ILE A 74 -5.23 1.27 -9.88
C ILE A 74 -5.36 1.93 -8.51
N LEU A 75 -5.21 1.16 -7.44
CA LEU A 75 -5.32 1.66 -6.07
C LEU A 75 -4.13 2.54 -5.68
N SER A 76 -2.94 2.29 -6.22
CA SER A 76 -1.78 3.17 -6.04
C SER A 76 -2.06 4.59 -6.56
N ARG A 77 -2.69 4.72 -7.72
CA ARG A 77 -3.10 6.04 -8.25
C ARG A 77 -4.11 6.74 -7.34
N ALA A 78 -5.05 5.99 -6.76
CA ALA A 78 -6.01 6.56 -5.81
C ALA A 78 -5.31 7.07 -4.53
N ALA A 79 -4.38 6.29 -3.97
CA ALA A 79 -3.60 6.70 -2.80
C ALA A 79 -2.71 7.92 -3.09
N LEU A 80 -2.05 7.97 -4.25
CA LEU A 80 -1.26 9.12 -4.68
C LEU A 80 -2.12 10.37 -4.91
N ALA A 81 -3.31 10.22 -5.50
CA ALA A 81 -4.27 11.30 -5.69
C ALA A 81 -4.73 11.94 -4.35
N ILE A 82 -4.69 11.18 -3.27
CA ILE A 82 -4.99 11.66 -1.91
C ILE A 82 -3.78 12.34 -1.26
N GLY A 83 -2.56 12.01 -1.68
CA GLY A 83 -1.33 12.61 -1.16
C GLY A 83 -0.68 11.80 -0.04
N VAL A 84 -0.34 10.53 -0.30
CA VAL A 84 0.49 9.73 0.62
C VAL A 84 1.97 10.12 0.56
N ALA A 85 2.71 9.79 1.61
CA ALA A 85 4.15 10.06 1.68
C ALA A 85 4.97 9.07 0.86
N ALA A 86 4.53 7.81 0.77
CA ALA A 86 5.20 6.78 -0.01
C ALA A 86 4.24 5.68 -0.48
N LEU A 87 4.65 4.97 -1.52
CA LEU A 87 4.10 3.67 -1.89
C LEU A 87 5.06 2.57 -1.43
N PHE A 88 4.52 1.47 -0.93
CA PHE A 88 5.22 0.20 -0.76
C PHE A 88 4.74 -0.76 -1.85
N ILE A 89 5.68 -1.42 -2.53
CA ILE A 89 5.41 -2.28 -3.69
C ILE A 89 6.36 -3.48 -3.66
N GLU A 90 5.82 -4.68 -3.64
CA GLU A 90 6.60 -5.90 -3.90
C GLU A 90 6.65 -6.23 -5.40
N THR A 91 7.80 -6.76 -5.83
CA THR A 91 8.02 -7.12 -7.22
C THR A 91 8.85 -8.38 -7.33
N HIS A 92 8.73 -9.07 -8.47
CA HIS A 92 9.51 -10.25 -8.79
C HIS A 92 9.72 -10.35 -10.31
N GLU A 93 10.81 -10.97 -10.74
CA GLU A 93 11.09 -11.29 -12.15
C GLU A 93 9.99 -12.20 -12.74
N ASP A 94 9.53 -13.13 -11.92
CA ASP A 94 8.50 -14.13 -12.25
C ASP A 94 7.51 -14.31 -11.08
N PRO A 95 6.55 -13.39 -10.90
CA PRO A 95 5.64 -13.43 -9.76
C PRO A 95 4.83 -14.72 -9.63
N ASP A 96 4.61 -15.45 -10.72
CA ASP A 96 3.79 -16.67 -10.71
C ASP A 96 4.52 -17.86 -10.07
N HIS A 97 5.86 -17.78 -9.97
CA HIS A 97 6.72 -18.76 -9.30
C HIS A 97 7.39 -18.19 -8.03
N ALA A 98 6.94 -17.04 -7.54
CA ALA A 98 7.46 -16.48 -6.29
C ALA A 98 7.11 -17.38 -5.09
N PRO A 99 8.02 -17.54 -4.11
CA PRO A 99 7.82 -18.45 -2.97
C PRO A 99 6.77 -17.96 -1.97
N SER A 100 6.41 -16.67 -2.01
CA SER A 100 5.34 -16.05 -1.22
C SER A 100 4.74 -14.90 -2.02
N ASP A 101 3.48 -14.58 -1.75
CA ASP A 101 2.76 -13.38 -2.23
C ASP A 101 2.78 -13.12 -3.74
N GLY A 102 3.19 -14.11 -4.54
CA GLY A 102 3.25 -14.04 -5.99
C GLY A 102 2.01 -13.42 -6.61
N PRO A 103 0.77 -13.85 -6.29
CA PRO A 103 -0.47 -13.26 -6.81
C PRO A 103 -0.63 -11.73 -6.60
N ASN A 104 0.06 -11.15 -5.61
CA ASN A 104 0.06 -9.71 -5.29
C ASN A 104 1.19 -8.93 -5.99
N MET A 105 2.33 -9.58 -6.22
CA MET A 105 3.55 -8.94 -6.72
C MET A 105 3.38 -8.42 -8.15
N LEU A 106 3.95 -7.24 -8.40
CA LEU A 106 4.03 -6.70 -9.75
C LEU A 106 5.25 -7.27 -10.50
N PRO A 107 5.16 -7.60 -11.81
CA PRO A 107 6.33 -8.01 -12.56
C PRO A 107 7.38 -6.90 -12.61
N ILE A 108 8.65 -7.19 -12.31
CA ILE A 108 9.71 -6.17 -12.20
C ILE A 108 9.88 -5.33 -13.47
N LYS A 109 9.64 -5.95 -14.63
CA LYS A 109 9.69 -5.30 -15.94
C LYS A 109 8.66 -4.17 -16.12
N SER A 110 7.55 -4.18 -15.38
CA SER A 110 6.53 -3.12 -15.45
C SER A 110 6.85 -1.93 -14.57
N LEU A 111 7.71 -2.11 -13.56
CA LEU A 111 7.99 -1.13 -12.53
C LEU A 111 8.51 0.22 -13.07
N PRO A 112 9.42 0.28 -14.07
CA PRO A 112 9.89 1.56 -14.59
C PRO A 112 8.76 2.43 -15.18
N ALA A 113 7.85 1.82 -15.94
CA ALA A 113 6.73 2.54 -16.55
C ALA A 113 5.70 2.97 -15.49
N LEU A 114 5.43 2.11 -14.50
CA LEU A 114 4.54 2.42 -13.39
C LEU A 114 5.09 3.55 -12.51
N LEU A 115 6.37 3.48 -12.13
CA LEU A 115 7.02 4.50 -11.31
C LEU A 115 7.00 5.86 -12.00
N LYS A 116 7.24 5.91 -13.32
CA LYS A 116 7.11 7.16 -14.08
C LYS A 116 5.72 7.77 -13.91
N GLN A 117 4.67 7.00 -14.15
CA GLN A 117 3.29 7.45 -13.98
C GLN A 117 2.99 7.88 -12.53
N PHE A 118 3.46 7.10 -11.55
CA PHE A 118 3.25 7.38 -10.14
C PHE A 118 3.92 8.69 -9.72
N CYS A 119 5.17 8.92 -10.13
CA CYS A 119 5.86 10.18 -9.88
C CYS A 119 5.14 11.38 -10.54
N GLU A 120 4.62 11.24 -11.76
CA GLU A 120 3.86 12.31 -12.42
C GLU A 120 2.60 12.70 -11.64
N ILE A 121 1.84 11.72 -11.15
CA ILE A 121 0.65 11.96 -10.30
C ILE A 121 1.08 12.60 -8.98
N ASP A 122 2.10 12.06 -8.34
CA ASP A 122 2.57 12.52 -7.05
C ASP A 122 3.01 14.00 -7.10
N GLN A 123 3.81 14.35 -8.11
CA GLN A 123 4.27 15.72 -8.33
C GLN A 123 3.09 16.67 -8.58
N LEU A 124 2.12 16.26 -9.40
CA LEU A 124 0.94 17.08 -9.68
C LEU A 124 0.13 17.40 -8.41
N ILE A 125 -0.09 16.39 -7.56
CA ILE A 125 -0.88 16.53 -6.35
C ILE A 125 -0.12 17.36 -5.31
N LYS A 126 1.15 17.06 -5.09
CA LYS A 126 1.99 17.76 -4.11
C LYS A 126 2.40 19.18 -4.54
N ALA A 127 2.31 19.53 -5.83
CA ALA A 127 2.51 20.91 -6.27
C ALA A 127 1.35 21.85 -5.92
N ARG A 128 0.19 21.31 -5.52
CA ARG A 128 -1.04 22.07 -5.25
C ARG A 128 -1.43 22.14 -3.77
N GLY A 129 -0.73 21.41 -2.89
CA GLY A 129 -0.94 21.39 -1.44
C GLY A 129 0.28 21.92 -0.70
#